data_AF-A0A1B1FMD8-F1
#
_entry.id   AF-A0A1B1FMD8-F1
#
_cell.length_a   1.000
_cell.length_b   1.000
_cell.length_c   1.000
_cell.angle_alpha   90.00
_cell.angle_beta   90.00
_cell.angle_gamma   90.00
#
_symmetry.space_group_name_H-M   'P 1'
#
loop_
_entity.id
_entity.type
_entity.pdbx_description
1 polymer ?
#
loop_
_entity_poly.entity_id
_entity_poly.type
_entity_poly.pdbx_seq_one_letter_code
_entity_poly.pdbx_strand_id
1 'polypeptide(L)'
;MDPTKFTLRRSAFSPGNAIFIIDCLSERDLQTGLSRLRELHDLLLARDPERFEYNKNFAHRFEAGSATKFAECFEEITGACELGIRPIIFIDAHGHSEKGLGTPSGEFIGWDELLDSLDSVTQRTGGELTVIVAACHSMKAVENLSLQKRLPFAFYYGYSSEVKAGVVDKETEVIYESLGGGKN
;
A
#
# COMPACT_ATOMS: atom_id res chain seq x y z
N MET A 1 -10.71 27.94 13.53
CA MET A 1 -9.99 26.82 12.89
C MET A 1 -11.03 25.75 12.58
N ASP A 2 -11.09 25.31 11.33
CA ASP A 2 -12.07 24.32 10.86
C ASP A 2 -11.62 22.90 11.28
N PRO A 3 -12.41 22.16 12.08
CA PRO A 3 -12.04 20.85 12.62
C PRO A 3 -12.06 19.69 11.59
N THR A 4 -12.33 19.98 10.31
CA THR A 4 -12.53 18.96 9.26
C THR A 4 -11.27 18.54 8.47
N LYS A 5 -10.08 19.04 8.82
CA LYS A 5 -8.86 18.75 8.04
C LYS A 5 -7.74 18.14 8.87
N PHE A 6 -7.59 16.83 8.77
CA PHE A 6 -6.29 16.20 8.90
C PHE A 6 -5.36 16.81 7.85
N THR A 7 -4.31 17.47 8.30
CA THR A 7 -3.22 17.88 7.41
C THR A 7 -2.02 17.07 7.87
N LEU A 8 -1.88 15.84 7.36
CA LEU A 8 -0.53 15.36 7.06
C LEU A 8 0.08 16.54 6.29
N ARG A 9 1.21 17.11 6.74
CA ARG A 9 1.91 18.08 5.89
C ARG A 9 1.97 17.38 4.55
N ARG A 10 1.32 17.95 3.50
CA ARG A 10 1.51 17.45 2.15
C ARG A 10 3.01 17.27 2.07
N SER A 11 3.44 16.02 1.89
CA SER A 11 4.78 15.83 1.37
C SER A 11 4.84 16.80 0.20
N ALA A 12 5.87 17.64 0.12
CA ALA A 12 6.00 18.55 -1.02
C ALA A 12 6.01 17.78 -2.36
N PHE A 13 6.07 16.44 -2.28
CA PHE A 13 6.27 15.47 -3.34
C PHE A 13 5.11 14.47 -3.52
N SER A 14 4.15 14.33 -2.59
CA SER A 14 3.00 13.41 -2.75
C SER A 14 1.73 13.92 -2.07
N PRO A 15 0.55 13.84 -2.73
CA PRO A 15 -0.74 14.20 -2.13
C PRO A 15 -1.29 13.13 -1.18
N GLY A 16 -0.54 12.05 -0.92
CA GLY A 16 -0.94 10.96 -0.04
C GLY A 16 -1.37 11.44 1.35
N ASN A 17 -2.54 10.99 1.81
CA ASN A 17 -3.13 11.35 3.10
C ASN A 17 -3.58 10.13 3.94
N ALA A 18 -3.41 8.92 3.41
CA ALA A 18 -3.65 7.66 4.11
C ALA A 18 -2.62 6.61 3.68
N ILE A 19 -2.40 5.60 4.52
CA ILE A 19 -1.57 4.44 4.23
C ILE A 19 -2.44 3.20 4.37
N PHE A 20 -2.59 2.44 3.29
CA PHE A 20 -3.35 1.21 3.27
C PHE A 20 -2.41 0.04 3.00
N ILE A 21 -2.52 -1.01 3.81
CA ILE A 21 -1.70 -2.21 3.74
C ILE A 21 -2.61 -3.36 3.35
N ILE A 22 -2.38 -3.96 2.19
CA ILE A 22 -3.08 -5.16 1.73
C ILE A 22 -2.19 -6.34 2.07
N ASP A 23 -2.59 -7.12 3.07
CA ASP A 23 -1.80 -8.22 3.60
C ASP A 23 -2.32 -9.56 3.09
N CYS A 24 -1.54 -10.19 2.21
CA CYS A 24 -1.77 -11.50 1.61
C CYS A 24 -0.88 -12.59 2.25
N LEU A 25 -0.26 -12.32 3.40
CA LEU A 25 0.58 -13.29 4.09
C LEU A 25 -0.27 -14.20 4.98
N SER A 26 0.14 -15.47 5.09
CA SER A 26 -0.52 -16.42 5.98
C SER A 26 -0.05 -16.22 7.42
N GLU A 27 -0.77 -16.77 8.41
CA GLU A 27 -0.37 -16.74 9.82
C GLU A 27 1.00 -17.41 10.10
N ARG A 28 1.48 -18.25 9.16
CA ARG A 28 2.77 -18.95 9.27
C ARG A 28 3.93 -18.12 8.75
N ASP A 29 3.64 -17.07 8.00
CA ASP A 29 4.64 -16.15 7.47
C ASP A 29 5.03 -15.10 8.52
N LEU A 30 6.11 -14.37 8.24
CA LEU A 30 6.44 -13.17 9.00
C LEU A 30 5.30 -12.16 8.83
N GLN A 31 4.69 -11.73 9.94
CA GLN A 31 3.52 -10.86 9.95
C GLN A 31 3.90 -9.39 9.67
N THR A 32 4.60 -9.14 8.56
CA THR A 32 5.18 -7.83 8.21
C THR A 32 4.10 -6.75 8.06
N GLY A 33 2.95 -7.08 7.47
CA GLY A 33 1.81 -6.17 7.36
C GLY A 33 1.26 -5.72 8.72
N LEU A 34 1.19 -6.64 9.69
CA LEU A 34 0.74 -6.34 11.04
C LEU A 34 1.77 -5.52 11.82
N SER A 35 3.05 -5.90 11.75
CA SER A 35 4.15 -5.15 12.38
C SER A 35 4.20 -3.72 11.88
N ARG A 36 4.09 -3.53 10.56
CA ARG A 36 4.01 -2.23 9.90
C ARG A 36 2.88 -1.36 10.40
N LEU A 37 1.66 -1.92 10.51
CA LEU A 37 0.53 -1.15 11.02
C LEU A 37 0.78 -0.69 12.46
N ARG A 38 1.35 -1.57 13.30
CA ARG A 38 1.69 -1.24 14.69
C ARG A 38 2.70 -0.11 14.76
N GLU A 39 3.78 -0.19 13.98
CA GLU A 39 4.80 0.86 13.91
C GLU A 39 4.22 2.21 13.45
N LEU A 40 3.35 2.19 12.43
CA LEU A 40 2.63 3.39 11.99
C LEU A 40 1.75 3.97 13.10
N HIS A 41 1.02 3.14 13.84
CA HIS A 41 0.22 3.58 14.96
C HIS A 41 1.09 4.19 16.08
N ASP A 42 2.22 3.57 16.40
CA ASP A 42 3.15 4.09 17.41
C ASP A 42 3.72 5.46 16.99
N LEU A 43 4.06 5.63 15.71
CA LEU A 43 4.49 6.93 15.16
C LEU A 43 3.39 7.98 15.22
N LEU A 44 2.15 7.63 14.87
CA LEU A 44 1.00 8.53 14.95
C LEU A 44 0.71 8.95 16.39
N LEU A 45 0.74 8.00 17.33
CA LEU A 45 0.55 8.24 18.76
C LEU A 45 1.65 9.14 19.31
N ALA A 46 2.92 8.87 18.99
CA ALA A 46 4.05 9.68 19.43
C ALA A 46 4.00 11.12 18.89
N ARG A 47 3.42 11.30 17.70
CA ARG A 47 3.35 12.61 17.03
C ARG A 47 2.18 13.47 17.50
N ASP A 48 1.01 12.87 17.68
CA ASP A 48 -0.21 13.58 18.08
C ASP A 48 -1.10 12.68 18.97
N PRO A 49 -0.76 12.55 20.27
CA PRO A 49 -1.49 11.68 21.19
C PRO A 49 -2.97 12.05 21.35
N GLU A 50 -3.31 13.33 21.30
CA GLU A 50 -4.68 13.82 21.50
C GLU A 50 -5.60 13.42 20.34
N ARG A 51 -5.06 13.34 19.11
CA ARG A 51 -5.83 12.95 17.92
C ARG A 51 -5.58 11.53 17.47
N PHE A 52 -4.82 10.72 18.22
CA PHE A 52 -4.46 9.36 17.82
C PHE A 52 -5.67 8.53 17.40
N GLU A 53 -6.76 8.55 18.18
CA GLU A 53 -7.98 7.78 17.90
C GLU A 53 -8.63 8.14 16.55
N TYR A 54 -8.48 9.39 16.12
CA TYR A 54 -8.92 9.84 14.81
C TYR A 54 -7.89 9.51 13.71
N ASN A 55 -6.61 9.81 13.97
CA ASN A 55 -5.51 9.67 13.01
C ASN A 55 -5.22 8.21 12.63
N LYS A 56 -5.40 7.27 13.57
CA LYS A 56 -5.15 5.84 13.32
C LYS A 56 -6.01 5.29 12.20
N ASN A 57 -7.20 5.86 11.95
CA ASN A 57 -8.08 5.41 10.86
C ASN A 57 -7.54 5.72 9.45
N PHE A 58 -6.51 6.57 9.34
CA PHE A 58 -5.81 6.84 8.07
C PHE A 58 -4.66 5.86 7.82
N ALA A 59 -4.38 4.94 8.75
CA ALA A 59 -3.51 3.80 8.56
C ALA A 59 -4.34 2.53 8.74
N HIS A 60 -4.53 1.74 7.69
CA HIS A 60 -5.39 0.55 7.77
C HIS A 60 -4.73 -0.67 7.14
N ARG A 61 -4.95 -1.84 7.75
CA ARG A 61 -4.53 -3.14 7.22
C ARG A 61 -5.77 -3.92 6.82
N PHE A 62 -5.81 -4.30 5.55
CA PHE A 62 -6.77 -5.23 5.00
C PHE A 62 -6.16 -6.63 4.96
N GLU A 63 -6.92 -7.65 5.37
CA GLU A 63 -6.50 -9.05 5.27
C GLU A 63 -7.06 -9.66 3.99
N ALA A 64 -6.19 -9.86 3.00
CA ALA A 64 -6.53 -10.40 1.69
C ALA A 64 -6.20 -11.90 1.61
N GLY A 65 -6.98 -12.69 2.35
CA GLY A 65 -6.81 -14.15 2.47
C GLY A 65 -7.05 -14.95 1.17
N SER A 66 -7.65 -14.33 0.16
CA SER A 66 -8.04 -14.94 -1.12
C SER A 66 -8.07 -13.92 -2.24
N ALA A 67 -8.16 -14.38 -3.50
CA ALA A 67 -8.28 -13.47 -4.65
C ALA A 67 -9.56 -12.61 -4.55
N THR A 68 -10.67 -13.20 -4.09
CA THR A 68 -11.91 -12.45 -3.83
C THR A 68 -11.72 -11.36 -2.77
N LYS A 69 -11.07 -11.70 -1.65
CA LYS A 69 -10.81 -10.72 -0.58
C LYS A 69 -9.89 -9.61 -1.06
N PHE A 70 -8.90 -9.95 -1.89
CA PHE A 70 -8.03 -8.95 -2.51
C PHE A 70 -8.82 -7.96 -3.38
N ALA A 71 -9.73 -8.45 -4.22
CA ALA A 71 -10.59 -7.59 -5.03
C ALA A 71 -11.50 -6.70 -4.16
N GLU A 72 -12.13 -7.26 -3.12
CA GLU A 72 -12.94 -6.50 -2.14
C GLU A 72 -12.14 -5.38 -1.48
N CYS A 73 -10.86 -5.61 -1.14
CA CYS A 73 -9.99 -4.56 -0.59
C CYS A 73 -9.85 -3.38 -1.57
N PHE A 74 -9.65 -3.65 -2.86
CA PHE A 74 -9.53 -2.60 -3.87
C PHE A 74 -10.85 -1.87 -4.13
N GLU A 75 -11.99 -2.54 -4.03
CA GLU A 75 -13.30 -1.90 -4.07
C GLU A 75 -13.48 -0.91 -2.90
N GLU A 76 -13.14 -1.33 -1.68
CA GLU A 76 -13.19 -0.48 -0.49
C GLU A 76 -12.25 0.73 -0.60
N ILE A 77 -11.01 0.52 -1.04
CA ILE A 77 -10.02 1.58 -1.25
C ILE A 77 -10.51 2.57 -2.31
N THR A 78 -11.09 2.07 -3.41
CA THR A 78 -11.64 2.91 -4.48
C THR A 78 -12.79 3.76 -3.95
N GLY A 79 -13.71 3.19 -3.18
CA GLY A 79 -14.79 3.93 -2.51
C GLY A 79 -14.27 5.01 -1.55
N ALA A 80 -13.22 4.72 -0.78
CA ALA A 80 -12.57 5.71 0.07
C ALA A 80 -11.95 6.85 -0.77
N CYS A 81 -11.39 6.55 -1.94
CA CYS A 81 -10.81 7.57 -2.83
C CYS A 81 -11.85 8.54 -3.39
N GLU A 82 -13.08 8.08 -3.63
CA GLU A 82 -14.21 8.91 -4.04
C GLU A 82 -14.61 9.92 -2.95
N LEU A 83 -14.37 9.58 -1.67
CA LEU A 83 -14.57 10.47 -0.52
C LEU A 83 -13.38 11.42 -0.27
N GLY A 84 -12.36 11.40 -1.13
CA GLY A 84 -11.19 12.30 -1.04
C GLY A 84 -9.95 11.69 -0.39
N ILE A 85 -9.96 10.40 -0.06
CA ILE A 85 -8.75 9.70 0.36
C ILE A 85 -7.78 9.58 -0.81
N ARG A 86 -6.49 9.75 -0.54
CA ARG A 86 -5.40 9.60 -1.49
C ARG A 86 -4.40 8.65 -0.86
N PRO A 87 -4.52 7.34 -1.09
CA PRO A 87 -3.75 6.36 -0.35
C PRO A 87 -2.36 6.19 -0.94
N ILE A 88 -1.43 5.84 -0.06
CA ILE A 88 -0.24 5.07 -0.40
C ILE A 88 -0.58 3.62 -0.11
N ILE A 89 -0.44 2.75 -1.10
CA ILE A 89 -0.79 1.33 -0.96
C ILE A 89 0.49 0.52 -0.77
N PHE A 90 0.55 -0.23 0.34
CA PHE A 90 1.51 -1.30 0.56
C PHE A 90 0.82 -2.62 0.28
N ILE A 91 1.49 -3.52 -0.43
CA ILE A 91 1.03 -4.88 -0.66
C ILE A 91 2.09 -5.82 -0.13
N ASP A 92 1.72 -6.62 0.85
CA ASP A 92 2.57 -7.65 1.44
C ASP A 92 2.08 -9.01 0.95
N ALA A 93 2.91 -9.72 0.21
CA ALA A 93 2.55 -11.01 -0.34
C ALA A 93 3.78 -11.84 -0.68
N HIS A 94 3.57 -13.15 -0.85
CA HIS A 94 4.50 -13.92 -1.67
C HIS A 94 4.34 -13.51 -3.15
N GLY A 95 5.41 -13.61 -3.91
CA GLY A 95 5.37 -13.28 -5.33
C GLY A 95 5.97 -14.39 -6.19
N HIS A 96 5.31 -14.67 -7.30
CA HIS A 96 5.73 -15.66 -8.29
C HIS A 96 5.94 -14.95 -9.62
N SER A 97 7.04 -15.23 -10.30
CA SER A 97 7.43 -14.58 -11.56
C SER A 97 6.31 -14.59 -12.62
N GLU A 98 5.67 -15.74 -12.82
CA GLU A 98 4.60 -15.91 -13.83
C GLU A 98 3.18 -15.74 -13.28
N LYS A 99 2.89 -16.23 -12.07
CA LYS A 99 1.52 -16.31 -11.55
C LYS A 99 1.06 -15.03 -10.84
N GLY A 100 1.99 -14.20 -10.39
CA GLY A 100 1.67 -12.99 -9.64
C GLY A 100 1.75 -13.14 -8.13
N LEU A 101 0.88 -12.44 -7.41
CA LEU A 101 0.86 -12.41 -5.95
C LEU A 101 0.16 -13.66 -5.40
N GLY A 102 0.78 -14.36 -4.47
CA GLY A 102 0.16 -15.51 -3.80
C GLY A 102 -0.72 -15.09 -2.63
N THR A 103 -1.83 -15.78 -2.43
CA THR A 103 -2.73 -15.59 -1.28
C THR A 103 -2.64 -16.76 -0.29
N PRO A 104 -3.10 -16.59 0.96
CA PRO A 104 -3.18 -17.68 1.93
C PRO A 104 -4.10 -18.84 1.51
N SER A 105 -5.12 -18.59 0.69
CA SER A 105 -5.97 -19.62 0.09
C SER A 105 -5.26 -20.50 -0.94
N GLY A 106 -4.05 -20.14 -1.37
CA GLY A 106 -3.28 -20.81 -2.42
C GLY A 106 -3.64 -20.35 -3.84
N GLU A 107 -4.50 -19.34 -3.96
CA GLU A 107 -4.81 -18.65 -5.21
C GLU A 107 -3.69 -17.66 -5.58
N PHE A 108 -3.73 -17.17 -6.81
CA PHE A 108 -2.80 -16.15 -7.28
C PHE A 108 -3.58 -14.99 -7.90
N ILE A 109 -3.18 -13.76 -7.58
CA ILE A 109 -3.60 -12.56 -8.30
C ILE A 109 -2.57 -12.29 -9.40
N GLY A 110 -3.00 -12.34 -10.66
CA GLY A 110 -2.12 -12.12 -11.79
C GLY A 110 -1.51 -10.72 -11.78
N TRP A 111 -0.34 -10.54 -12.39
CA TRP A 111 0.26 -9.21 -12.50
C TRP A 111 -0.64 -8.23 -13.26
N ASP A 112 -1.33 -8.68 -14.30
CA ASP A 112 -2.29 -7.86 -15.06
C ASP A 112 -3.52 -7.48 -14.21
N GLU A 113 -4.00 -8.42 -13.38
CA GLU A 113 -5.11 -8.19 -12.45
C GLU A 113 -4.74 -7.18 -11.36
N LEU A 114 -3.51 -7.23 -10.86
CA LEU A 114 -2.96 -6.21 -9.97
C LEU A 114 -2.93 -4.85 -10.67
N LEU A 115 -2.47 -4.76 -11.92
CA LEU A 115 -2.42 -3.50 -12.67
C LEU A 115 -3.81 -2.91 -12.90
N ASP A 116 -4.81 -3.73 -13.23
CA ASP A 116 -6.20 -3.29 -13.40
C ASP A 116 -6.80 -2.77 -12.09
N SER A 117 -6.47 -3.42 -10.97
CA SER A 117 -6.86 -2.98 -9.63
C SER A 117 -6.22 -1.62 -9.26
N LEU A 118 -4.93 -1.44 -9.56
CA LEU A 118 -4.21 -0.18 -9.36
C LEU A 118 -4.74 0.94 -10.27
N ASP A 119 -5.10 0.62 -11.52
CA ASP A 119 -5.68 1.59 -12.45
C ASP A 119 -7.00 2.15 -11.91
N SER A 120 -7.84 1.28 -11.35
CA SER A 120 -9.14 1.65 -10.76
C SER A 120 -8.98 2.70 -9.65
N VAL A 121 -7.97 2.52 -8.79
CA VAL A 121 -7.63 3.50 -7.74
C VAL A 121 -7.03 4.77 -8.35
N THR A 122 -6.08 4.64 -9.27
CA THR A 122 -5.38 5.76 -9.90
C THR A 122 -6.32 6.72 -10.61
N GLN A 123 -7.37 6.21 -11.26
CA GLN A 123 -8.42 7.03 -11.87
C GLN A 123 -9.16 7.89 -10.84
N ARG A 124 -9.35 7.42 -9.60
CA ARG A 124 -10.02 8.15 -8.52
C ARG A 124 -9.09 9.08 -7.74
N THR A 125 -7.79 8.81 -7.75
CA THR A 125 -6.80 9.69 -7.13
C THR A 125 -6.31 10.80 -8.06
N GLY A 126 -6.74 10.82 -9.33
CA GLY A 126 -6.35 11.82 -10.31
C GLY A 126 -4.97 11.57 -10.93
N GLY A 127 -4.54 10.31 -10.98
CA GLY A 127 -3.21 9.92 -11.47
C GLY A 127 -2.15 9.77 -10.39
N GLU A 128 -2.46 10.16 -9.14
CA GLU A 128 -1.49 10.30 -8.06
C GLU A 128 -1.56 9.11 -7.08
N LEU A 129 -1.19 7.92 -7.55
CA LEU A 129 -1.08 6.72 -6.71
C LEU A 129 0.38 6.32 -6.51
N THR A 130 0.76 6.13 -5.24
CA THR A 130 2.03 5.51 -4.84
C THR A 130 1.73 4.09 -4.37
N VAL A 131 2.41 3.11 -4.96
CA VAL A 131 2.30 1.71 -4.58
C VAL A 131 3.66 1.11 -4.27
N ILE A 132 3.70 0.31 -3.21
CA ILE A 132 4.87 -0.43 -2.74
C ILE A 132 4.48 -1.90 -2.65
N VAL A 133 5.06 -2.73 -3.50
CA VAL A 133 4.73 -4.16 -3.60
C VAL A 133 5.87 -4.98 -3.00
N ALA A 134 5.72 -5.30 -1.73
CA ALA A 134 6.59 -6.15 -0.93
C ALA A 134 6.38 -7.63 -1.24
N ALA A 135 6.73 -8.02 -2.47
CA ALA A 135 6.66 -9.40 -2.95
C ALA A 135 7.82 -9.70 -3.90
N CYS A 136 8.28 -10.96 -3.89
CA CYS A 136 9.30 -11.44 -4.83
C CYS A 136 8.85 -11.22 -6.27
N HIS A 137 9.75 -10.80 -7.16
CA HIS A 137 9.46 -10.58 -8.58
C HIS A 137 8.37 -9.53 -8.88
N SER A 138 7.99 -8.67 -7.93
CA SER A 138 6.93 -7.68 -8.15
C SER A 138 7.20 -6.69 -9.28
N MET A 139 8.44 -6.50 -9.73
CA MET A 139 8.73 -5.71 -10.94
C MET A 139 8.21 -6.36 -12.25
N LYS A 140 7.80 -7.64 -12.23
CA LYS A 140 7.13 -8.27 -13.37
C LYS A 140 5.81 -7.59 -13.74
N ALA A 141 5.12 -6.97 -12.78
CA ALA A 141 3.95 -6.15 -13.07
C ALA A 141 4.30 -4.96 -13.98
N VAL A 142 5.47 -4.34 -13.79
CA VAL A 142 5.90 -3.20 -14.62
C VAL A 142 6.23 -3.67 -16.06
N GLU A 143 6.75 -4.88 -16.22
CA GLU A 143 7.01 -5.46 -17.54
C GLU A 143 5.72 -5.71 -18.35
N ASN A 144 4.58 -5.89 -17.67
CA ASN A 144 3.28 -6.13 -18.28
C ASN A 144 2.51 -4.85 -18.65
N LEU A 145 3.08 -3.67 -18.40
CA LEU A 145 2.41 -2.40 -18.70
C LEU A 145 2.13 -2.22 -20.20
N SER A 146 0.92 -1.78 -20.50
CA SER A 146 0.58 -1.37 -21.86
C SER A 146 1.15 0.02 -22.18
N LEU A 147 1.97 0.10 -23.23
CA LEU A 147 2.50 1.37 -23.74
C LEU A 147 1.43 2.29 -24.37
N GLN A 148 0.20 1.79 -24.56
CA GLN A 148 -0.91 2.52 -25.17
C GLN A 148 -1.86 3.12 -24.12
N LYS A 149 -1.71 2.76 -22.84
CA LYS A 149 -2.55 3.23 -21.75
C LYS A 149 -1.76 4.18 -20.85
N ARG A 150 -2.49 4.94 -20.01
CA ARG A 150 -1.87 5.67 -18.91
C ARG A 150 -1.31 4.68 -17.90
N LEU A 151 -0.27 5.08 -17.17
CA LEU A 151 0.28 4.26 -16.10
C LEU A 151 -0.73 4.14 -14.95
N PRO A 152 -0.90 2.94 -14.36
CA PRO A 152 -1.84 2.71 -13.27
C PRO A 152 -1.28 3.15 -11.90
N PHE A 153 -0.24 3.98 -11.89
CA PHE A 153 0.38 4.58 -10.71
C PHE A 153 1.30 5.74 -11.14
N ALA A 154 1.55 6.68 -10.22
CA ALA A 154 2.59 7.70 -10.36
C ALA A 154 3.95 7.17 -9.89
N PHE A 155 3.96 6.27 -8.90
CA PHE A 155 5.16 5.68 -8.34
C PHE A 155 4.92 4.21 -8.00
N TYR A 156 5.86 3.35 -8.40
CA TYR A 156 5.86 1.93 -8.09
C TYR A 156 7.22 1.54 -7.51
N TYR A 157 7.19 0.91 -6.35
CA TYR A 157 8.36 0.27 -5.76
C TYR A 157 8.10 -1.23 -5.65
N GLY A 158 9.09 -2.01 -6.04
CA GLY A 158 9.02 -3.46 -6.00
C GLY A 158 10.39 -4.07 -6.29
N TYR A 159 10.42 -5.37 -6.49
CA TYR A 159 11.65 -6.14 -6.56
C TYR A 159 11.74 -6.96 -7.84
N SER A 160 12.91 -6.96 -8.47
CA SER A 160 13.17 -7.69 -9.72
C SER A 160 13.33 -9.20 -9.53
N SER A 161 13.65 -9.63 -8.31
CA SER A 161 13.96 -11.02 -7.96
C SER A 161 13.40 -11.39 -6.59
N GLU A 162 13.78 -12.55 -6.08
CA GLU A 162 13.55 -12.92 -4.69
C GLU A 162 14.19 -11.91 -3.73
N VAL A 163 13.49 -11.68 -2.63
CA VAL A 163 13.87 -10.71 -1.59
C VAL A 163 13.82 -11.39 -0.24
N LYS A 164 14.82 -11.12 0.58
CA LYS A 164 14.82 -11.57 1.97
C LYS A 164 13.91 -10.64 2.78
N ALA A 165 13.03 -11.22 3.59
CA ALA A 165 12.04 -10.47 4.38
C ALA A 165 12.62 -9.27 5.14
N GLY A 166 13.79 -9.41 5.78
CA GLY A 166 14.43 -8.31 6.53
C GLY A 166 14.97 -7.13 5.71
N VAL A 167 14.99 -7.21 4.37
CA VAL A 167 15.31 -6.07 3.49
C VAL A 167 14.08 -5.17 3.32
N VAL A 168 12.91 -5.79 3.15
CA VAL A 168 11.63 -5.10 3.01
C VAL A 168 11.36 -4.19 4.21
N ASP A 169 11.54 -4.70 5.42
CA ASP A 169 11.22 -3.97 6.65
C ASP A 169 12.04 -2.66 6.77
N LYS A 170 13.35 -2.72 6.49
CA LYS A 170 14.24 -1.55 6.57
C LYS A 170 13.93 -0.49 5.52
N GLU A 171 13.62 -0.90 4.30
CA GLU A 171 13.29 0.05 3.22
C GLU A 171 11.93 0.70 3.46
N THR A 172 11.02 -0.05 4.09
CA THR A 172 9.69 0.43 4.48
C THR A 172 9.78 1.50 5.58
N GLU A 173 10.66 1.33 6.57
CA GLU A 173 10.90 2.31 7.65
C GLU A 173 11.33 3.68 7.10
N VAL A 174 12.26 3.70 6.13
CA VAL A 174 12.73 4.93 5.47
C VAL A 174 11.60 5.66 4.74
N ILE A 175 10.68 4.91 4.12
CA ILE A 175 9.51 5.49 3.44
C ILE A 175 8.59 6.15 4.46
N TYR A 176 8.38 5.56 5.64
CA TYR A 176 7.55 6.15 6.69
C TYR A 176 8.14 7.40 7.30
N GLU A 177 9.42 7.40 7.61
CA GLU A 177 10.08 8.60 8.13
C GLU A 177 10.00 9.76 7.14
N SER A 178 10.15 9.45 5.84
CA SER A 178 10.05 10.43 4.76
C SER A 178 8.63 11.00 4.59
N LEU A 179 7.60 10.18 4.76
CA LEU A 179 6.19 10.59 4.68
C LEU A 179 5.69 11.30 5.94
N GLY A 180 6.18 10.88 7.11
CA GLY A 180 5.89 11.51 8.40
C GLY A 180 6.56 12.88 8.54
N GLY A 181 7.54 13.21 7.70
CA GLY A 181 8.41 14.35 7.90
C GLY A 181 9.35 14.06 9.06
N GLY A 182 10.60 13.72 8.71
CA GLY A 182 11.65 13.40 9.66
C GLY A 182 11.77 14.43 10.77
N LYS A 183 12.12 13.95 11.96
CA LYS A 183 12.56 14.81 13.07
C LYS A 183 13.77 15.61 12.58
N ASN A 184 13.58 16.90 12.35
CA ASN A 184 14.65 17.88 12.49
C ASN A 184 14.63 18.38 13.93
#